data_AF-A0A937L913-F1
#
_entry.id   AF-A0A937L913-F1
#
_cell.length_a   1.000
_cell.length_b   1.000
_cell.length_c   1.000
_cell.angle_alpha   90.00
_cell.angle_beta   90.00
_cell.angle_gamma   90.00
#
_symmetry.space_group_name_H-M   'P 1'
#
loop_
_entity.id
_entity.type
_entity.pdbx_description
1 polymer ?
#
loop_
_entity_poly.entity_id
_entity_poly.type
_entity_poly.pdbx_seq_one_letter_code
_entity_poly.pdbx_strand_id
1 'polypeptide(L)'
;WRGAEVGNILRFESDFIGAKTVRLEENYRSTGHILAAASKIIAHNETRLGKTLYTSADDGEKLRVNGYWDGPDEARNIASQIETMMKEGVHLSQIAVLVRAGFQTREFEERFIAIGLPYRVVGARFYERAEIRDAIAYLRLIAQPADDLAFERIINTPKRGLGTASLQAVHIQARSSDKPLLAAAIDLVQTEELRPAARNALGSFVQDIKRWRDLAGSTHQADLAKMVLDESGYTQIWQLDKSPDAEGRLENLTELINAMQDFDSLQGFLEHIALVTDGDADPEHGEVTLMTLHAAKGLEFDAVFLPGWEEGIFPSQRTMDENGTVGLEEERRLAYVGITRARRDLFISFANSRRIHGQWQSSIPSRFVQELPPENIIEDMEQGMGLGRVTAARLGDVSGTNGFGANGGYGAGDYSAGGYGAGWRRMAARRAEPADGNWEPANNKTEFTIGDRVFHQKFGMGNILTIDGDKLLIAFDKAGHKKVVSGFVSKP
;
A
#
# COMPACT_ATOMS: atom_id res chain seq x y z
N TRP A 1 -2.03 -2.02 -20.93
CA TRP A 1 -3.42 -2.32 -20.55
C TRP A 1 -4.50 -1.51 -21.30
N ARG A 2 -4.29 -0.23 -21.69
CA ARG A 2 -5.25 0.55 -22.54
C ARG A 2 -4.97 0.53 -24.07
N GLY A 3 -4.11 -0.37 -24.56
CA GLY A 3 -3.76 -0.46 -25.98
C GLY A 3 -2.90 0.68 -26.54
N ALA A 4 -2.31 1.54 -25.70
CA ALA A 4 -1.36 2.56 -26.14
C ALA A 4 -0.02 1.90 -26.52
N GLU A 5 0.43 2.09 -27.76
CA GLU A 5 1.69 1.55 -28.27
C GLU A 5 2.76 2.65 -28.33
N VAL A 6 3.82 2.54 -27.53
CA VAL A 6 4.98 3.46 -27.57
C VAL A 6 5.65 3.46 -28.95
N GLY A 7 5.52 2.35 -29.70
CA GLY A 7 5.96 2.23 -31.08
C GLY A 7 5.42 3.34 -32.01
N ASN A 8 4.23 3.88 -31.75
CA ASN A 8 3.64 4.91 -32.61
C ASN A 8 4.45 6.21 -32.64
N ILE A 9 5.01 6.64 -31.50
CA ILE A 9 5.86 7.85 -31.48
C ILE A 9 7.28 7.56 -31.96
N LEU A 10 7.78 6.34 -31.73
CA LEU A 10 9.10 5.91 -32.20
C LEU A 10 9.15 5.77 -33.73
N ARG A 11 8.06 5.30 -34.34
CA ARG A 11 7.89 5.17 -35.79
C ARG A 11 7.46 6.46 -36.47
N PHE A 12 7.24 7.56 -35.74
CA PHE A 12 6.73 8.79 -36.34
C PHE A 12 7.64 9.34 -37.45
N GLU A 13 8.96 9.26 -37.27
CA GLU A 13 9.94 9.69 -38.28
C GLU A 13 9.98 8.75 -39.50
N SER A 14 9.67 7.46 -39.33
CA SER A 14 9.60 6.50 -40.43
C SER A 14 8.26 6.56 -41.18
N ASP A 15 7.17 6.79 -40.47
CA ASP A 15 5.81 6.82 -41.01
C ASP A 15 5.54 8.13 -41.76
N PHE A 16 6.14 9.24 -41.29
CA PHE A 16 6.00 10.57 -41.89
C PHE A 16 7.35 11.12 -42.36
N ILE A 17 7.79 10.62 -43.52
CA ILE A 17 9.02 11.06 -44.18
C ILE A 17 8.96 12.58 -44.45
N GLY A 18 9.91 13.34 -43.90
CA GLY A 18 9.98 14.79 -44.01
C GLY A 18 9.37 15.57 -42.83
N ALA A 19 8.89 14.88 -41.79
CA ALA A 19 8.46 15.52 -40.55
C ALA A 19 9.61 16.24 -39.84
N LYS A 20 9.33 17.43 -39.29
CA LYS A 20 10.31 18.20 -38.50
C LYS A 20 10.20 17.82 -37.03
N THR A 21 11.24 17.20 -36.49
CA THR A 21 11.34 16.87 -35.05
C THR A 21 11.79 18.10 -34.26
N VAL A 22 10.99 18.54 -33.28
CA VAL A 22 11.33 19.61 -32.34
C VAL A 22 11.37 19.02 -30.93
N ARG A 23 12.50 19.17 -30.22
CA ARG A 23 12.69 18.68 -28.85
C ARG A 23 12.62 19.84 -27.87
N LEU A 24 11.68 19.78 -26.94
CA LEU A 24 11.51 20.79 -25.88
C LEU A 24 12.31 20.40 -24.63
N GLU A 25 13.58 20.77 -24.56
CA GLU A 25 14.51 20.25 -23.54
C GLU A 25 14.53 21.03 -22.21
N GLU A 26 13.99 22.25 -22.20
CA GLU A 26 13.90 23.05 -20.98
C GLU A 26 12.66 22.67 -20.15
N ASN A 27 12.87 22.37 -18.87
CA ASN A 27 11.84 22.11 -17.87
C ASN A 27 11.66 23.36 -17.00
N TYR A 28 10.43 23.87 -16.92
CA TYR A 28 10.07 25.05 -16.12
C TYR A 28 9.34 24.71 -14.80
N ARG A 29 9.18 23.41 -14.49
CA ARG A 29 8.37 22.94 -13.36
C ARG A 29 9.23 22.65 -12.13
N SER A 30 10.23 21.81 -12.30
CA SER A 30 10.94 21.14 -11.22
C SER A 30 12.33 21.74 -11.02
N THR A 31 12.80 21.74 -9.76
CA THR A 31 14.16 22.12 -9.38
C THR A 31 15.22 21.15 -9.92
N GLY A 32 16.48 21.60 -9.93
CA GLY A 32 17.60 20.85 -10.51
C GLY A 32 17.79 19.47 -9.89
N HIS A 33 17.70 19.35 -8.55
CA HIS A 33 17.84 18.06 -7.87
C HIS A 33 16.74 17.06 -8.25
N ILE A 34 15.47 17.49 -8.31
CA ILE A 34 14.34 16.64 -8.73
C ILE A 34 14.52 16.20 -10.19
N LEU A 35 14.91 17.12 -11.07
CA LEU A 35 15.09 16.80 -12.49
C LEU A 35 16.27 15.86 -12.73
N ALA A 36 17.36 16.01 -11.98
CA ALA A 36 18.51 15.11 -12.01
C ALA A 36 18.11 13.68 -11.61
N ALA A 37 17.34 13.53 -10.52
CA ALA A 37 16.80 12.25 -10.08
C ALA A 37 15.90 11.60 -11.14
N ALA A 38 14.94 12.35 -11.70
CA ALA A 38 14.07 11.87 -12.77
C ALA A 38 14.87 11.39 -14.00
N SER A 39 15.83 12.21 -14.42
CA SER A 39 16.68 11.94 -15.59
C SER A 39 17.55 10.70 -15.38
N LYS A 40 18.08 10.49 -14.16
CA LYS A 40 18.87 9.32 -13.81
C LYS A 40 18.04 8.05 -13.81
N ILE A 41 16.83 8.07 -13.24
CA ILE A 41 15.93 6.92 -13.27
C ILE A 41 15.63 6.53 -14.71
N ILE A 42 15.12 7.44 -15.54
CA ILE A 42 14.69 7.12 -16.91
C ILE A 42 15.85 6.74 -17.85
N ALA A 43 17.10 7.11 -17.51
CA ALA A 43 18.28 6.76 -18.29
C ALA A 43 18.61 5.26 -18.31
N HIS A 44 18.04 4.48 -17.39
CA HIS A 44 18.20 3.02 -17.36
C HIS A 44 17.25 2.28 -18.34
N ASN A 45 16.32 2.97 -19.00
CA ASN A 45 15.53 2.36 -20.09
C ASN A 45 16.34 2.34 -21.39
N GLU A 46 16.33 1.21 -22.07
CA GLU A 46 17.04 0.99 -23.34
C GLU A 46 16.27 1.63 -24.50
N THR A 47 14.94 1.52 -24.49
CA THR A 47 14.05 2.03 -25.54
C THR A 47 13.61 3.49 -25.28
N ARG A 48 14.43 4.48 -25.68
CA ARG A 48 14.08 5.92 -25.56
C ARG A 48 14.43 6.76 -26.78
N LEU A 49 13.58 7.75 -27.07
CA LEU A 49 13.94 8.92 -27.90
C LEU A 49 14.86 9.79 -27.05
N GLY A 50 16.17 9.72 -27.29
CA GLY A 50 17.18 10.43 -26.51
C GLY A 50 16.86 11.92 -26.36
N LYS A 51 16.48 12.32 -25.15
CA LYS A 51 16.17 13.69 -24.75
C LYS A 51 16.74 13.91 -23.35
N THR A 52 17.57 14.93 -23.21
CA THR A 52 18.11 15.34 -21.91
C THR A 52 17.37 16.59 -21.49
N LEU A 53 16.62 16.51 -20.39
CA LEU A 53 15.97 17.68 -19.84
C LEU A 53 16.95 18.46 -18.98
N TYR A 54 16.90 19.79 -19.06
CA TYR A 54 17.59 20.69 -18.14
C TYR A 54 16.58 21.70 -17.57
N THR A 55 16.91 22.31 -16.45
CA THR A 55 16.11 23.38 -15.84
C THR A 55 16.97 24.63 -15.67
N SER A 56 16.34 25.79 -15.84
CA SER A 56 16.94 27.10 -15.55
C SER A 56 16.64 27.57 -14.12
N ALA A 57 15.84 26.80 -13.37
CA ALA A 57 15.58 27.03 -11.96
C ALA A 57 16.78 26.64 -11.08
N ASP A 58 16.74 27.09 -9.83
CA ASP A 58 17.62 26.64 -8.75
C ASP A 58 17.63 25.10 -8.61
N ASP A 59 18.75 24.56 -8.16
CA ASP A 59 18.90 23.17 -7.73
C ASP A 59 17.87 22.78 -6.66
N GLY A 60 17.48 23.73 -5.80
CA GLY A 60 16.48 23.57 -4.76
C GLY A 60 16.92 22.63 -3.64
N GLU A 61 15.94 22.15 -2.86
CA GLU A 61 16.20 21.19 -1.80
C GLU A 61 16.48 19.79 -2.36
N LYS A 62 17.29 19.03 -1.62
CA LYS A 62 17.56 17.62 -1.96
C LYS A 62 16.32 16.77 -1.70
N LEU A 63 16.14 15.72 -2.51
CA LEU A 63 15.07 14.77 -2.31
C LEU A 63 15.30 14.01 -1.00
N ARG A 64 14.25 13.77 -0.23
CA ARG A 64 14.34 12.96 0.99
C ARG A 64 13.91 11.53 0.69
N VAL A 65 14.73 10.57 1.11
CA VAL A 65 14.45 9.14 0.99
C VAL A 65 14.35 8.55 2.38
N ASN A 66 13.16 8.11 2.75
CA ASN A 66 12.85 7.67 4.10
C ASN A 66 12.51 6.19 4.17
N GLY A 67 13.02 5.49 5.19
CA GLY A 67 12.72 4.09 5.47
C GLY A 67 11.92 3.95 6.78
N TYR A 68 10.78 3.25 6.72
CA TYR A 68 9.86 3.05 7.85
C TYR A 68 9.66 1.56 8.19
N TRP A 69 9.19 1.27 9.41
CA TRP A 69 9.03 -0.14 9.86
C TRP A 69 7.89 -0.82 9.14
N ASP A 70 6.76 -0.12 9.06
CA ASP A 70 5.54 -0.63 8.46
C ASP A 70 4.74 0.46 7.73
N GLY A 71 3.74 0.04 6.95
CA GLY A 71 2.82 0.94 6.23
C GLY A 71 2.13 1.98 7.13
N PRO A 72 1.56 1.59 8.29
CA PRO A 72 1.02 2.54 9.25
C PRO A 72 2.03 3.56 9.80
N ASP A 73 3.28 3.15 10.01
CA ASP A 73 4.38 4.03 10.41
C ASP A 73 4.76 5.03 9.32
N GLU A 74 4.81 4.59 8.06
CA GLU A 74 4.98 5.47 6.90
C GLU A 74 3.85 6.52 6.83
N ALA A 75 2.59 6.11 7.00
CA ALA A 75 1.44 7.02 7.00
C ALA A 75 1.51 8.04 8.15
N ARG A 76 1.88 7.61 9.37
CA ARG A 76 2.05 8.50 10.53
C ARG A 76 3.13 9.56 10.29
N ASN A 77 4.28 9.16 9.75
CA ASN A 77 5.40 10.06 9.50
C ASN A 77 5.11 11.04 8.35
N ILE A 78 4.51 10.57 7.25
CA ILE A 78 4.07 11.44 6.15
C ILE A 78 3.05 12.47 6.65
N ALA A 79 2.05 12.05 7.43
CA ALA A 79 1.07 12.98 8.00
C ALA A 79 1.74 14.04 8.90
N SER A 80 2.71 13.63 9.72
CA SER A 80 3.46 14.55 10.61
C SER A 80 4.31 15.56 9.82
N GLN A 81 4.89 15.14 8.70
CA GLN A 81 5.61 16.03 7.79
C GLN A 81 4.67 17.04 7.13
N ILE A 82 3.47 16.61 6.71
CA ILE A 82 2.46 17.50 6.14
C ILE A 82 1.97 18.53 7.17
N GLU A 83 1.71 18.12 8.42
CA GLU A 83 1.36 19.05 9.50
C GLU A 83 2.47 20.08 9.77
N THR A 84 3.74 19.68 9.64
CA THR A 84 4.89 20.58 9.76
C THR A 84 4.89 21.61 8.63
N MET A 85 4.72 21.17 7.39
CA MET A 85 4.61 22.06 6.21
C MET A 85 3.42 23.02 6.33
N MET A 86 2.28 22.55 6.87
CA MET A 86 1.12 23.40 7.13
C MET A 86 1.44 24.50 8.15
N LYS A 87 2.16 24.18 9.23
CA LYS A 87 2.62 25.17 10.22
C LYS A 87 3.62 26.17 9.64
N GLU A 88 4.39 25.76 8.64
CA GLU A 88 5.31 26.61 7.87
C GLU A 88 4.58 27.47 6.82
N GLY A 89 3.26 27.32 6.67
CA GLY A 89 2.42 28.12 5.78
C GLY A 89 2.24 27.54 4.37
N VAL A 90 2.61 26.29 4.14
CA VAL A 90 2.33 25.59 2.87
C VAL A 90 0.84 25.25 2.79
N HIS A 91 0.18 25.68 1.72
CA HIS A 91 -1.23 25.39 1.48
C HIS A 91 -1.42 23.91 1.13
N LEU A 92 -2.40 23.23 1.74
CA LEU A 92 -2.58 21.77 1.58
C LEU A 92 -2.90 21.37 0.12
N SER A 93 -3.55 22.27 -0.64
CA SER A 93 -3.81 22.05 -2.07
C SER A 93 -2.55 21.95 -2.95
N GLN A 94 -1.39 22.40 -2.44
CA GLN A 94 -0.08 22.27 -3.09
C GLN A 94 0.67 21.00 -2.69
N ILE A 95 0.04 20.13 -1.90
CA ILE A 95 0.62 18.89 -1.39
C ILE A 95 -0.12 17.69 -2.00
N ALA A 96 0.64 16.72 -2.51
CA ALA A 96 0.08 15.47 -2.98
C ALA A 96 0.80 14.23 -2.44
N VAL A 97 0.03 13.17 -2.19
CA VAL A 97 0.53 11.83 -1.87
C VAL A 97 0.16 10.91 -3.04
N LEU A 98 1.18 10.39 -3.73
CA LEU A 98 1.00 9.60 -4.95
C LEU A 98 1.36 8.13 -4.70
N VAL A 99 0.35 7.27 -4.64
CA VAL A 99 0.52 5.83 -4.42
C VAL A 99 0.61 5.05 -5.73
N ARG A 100 1.24 3.87 -5.72
CA ARG A 100 1.29 3.01 -6.91
C ARG A 100 -0.01 2.23 -7.11
N ALA A 101 -0.59 1.72 -6.04
CA ALA A 101 -1.79 0.90 -6.06
C ALA A 101 -2.91 1.50 -5.21
N GLY A 102 -4.16 1.30 -5.64
CA GLY A 102 -5.32 1.90 -5.00
C GLY A 102 -5.59 1.43 -3.57
N PHE A 103 -5.10 0.24 -3.17
CA PHE A 103 -5.24 -0.24 -1.79
C PHE A 103 -4.39 0.57 -0.81
N GLN A 104 -3.28 1.15 -1.26
CA GLN A 104 -2.37 1.91 -0.39
C GLN A 104 -2.99 3.22 0.11
N THR A 105 -4.02 3.77 -0.58
CA THR A 105 -4.64 5.04 -0.15
C THR A 105 -5.20 4.92 1.26
N ARG A 106 -5.77 3.75 1.58
CA ARG A 106 -6.49 3.51 2.83
C ARG A 106 -5.67 3.83 4.09
N GLU A 107 -4.42 3.38 4.17
CA GLU A 107 -3.55 3.63 5.34
C GLU A 107 -3.33 5.14 5.56
N PHE A 108 -3.24 5.92 4.48
CA PHE A 108 -3.14 7.38 4.54
C PHE A 108 -4.48 8.02 4.91
N GLU A 109 -5.58 7.57 4.29
CA GLU A 109 -6.92 8.05 4.60
C GLU A 109 -7.23 7.89 6.09
N GLU A 110 -7.06 6.69 6.64
CA GLU A 110 -7.28 6.39 8.06
C GLU A 110 -6.46 7.31 8.98
N ARG A 111 -5.18 7.52 8.63
CA ARG A 111 -4.32 8.43 9.40
C ARG A 111 -4.80 9.87 9.32
N PHE A 112 -5.18 10.35 8.12
CA PHE A 112 -5.63 11.73 7.92
C PHE A 112 -6.94 12.00 8.66
N ILE A 113 -7.89 11.06 8.61
CA ILE A 113 -9.13 11.10 9.40
C ILE A 113 -8.81 11.17 10.89
N ALA A 114 -7.95 10.28 11.38
CA ALA A 114 -7.65 10.17 12.82
C ALA A 114 -7.07 11.45 13.42
N ILE A 115 -6.37 12.27 12.62
CA ILE A 115 -5.80 13.55 13.07
C ILE A 115 -6.59 14.77 12.58
N GLY A 116 -7.68 14.56 11.83
CA GLY A 116 -8.47 15.64 11.23
C GLY A 116 -7.73 16.43 10.15
N LEU A 117 -6.78 15.82 9.43
CA LEU A 117 -6.08 16.44 8.31
C LEU A 117 -6.99 16.44 7.07
N PRO A 118 -7.34 17.63 6.50
CA PRO A 118 -8.19 17.68 5.31
C PRO A 118 -7.52 17.06 4.09
N TYR A 119 -8.23 16.17 3.42
CA TYR A 119 -7.73 15.47 2.24
C TYR A 119 -8.83 15.17 1.24
N ARG A 120 -8.44 15.01 -0.02
CA ARG A 120 -9.28 14.54 -1.11
C ARG A 120 -8.62 13.40 -1.86
N VAL A 121 -9.43 12.46 -2.33
CA VAL A 121 -8.97 11.36 -3.17
C VAL A 121 -9.33 11.65 -4.62
N VAL A 122 -8.36 11.66 -5.53
CA VAL A 122 -8.64 11.77 -6.97
C VAL A 122 -8.96 10.39 -7.53
N GLY A 123 -10.25 10.18 -7.76
CA GLY A 123 -10.88 8.88 -7.99
C GLY A 123 -12.12 8.77 -7.10
N ALA A 124 -12.78 7.61 -7.06
CA ALA A 124 -13.77 7.36 -6.01
C ALA A 124 -13.05 7.13 -4.68
N ARG A 125 -13.44 7.85 -3.61
CA ARG A 125 -13.00 7.54 -2.24
C ARG A 125 -13.26 6.06 -1.96
N PHE A 126 -12.44 5.40 -1.15
CA PHE A 126 -12.56 3.95 -0.94
C PHE A 126 -13.99 3.52 -0.58
N TYR A 127 -14.63 4.23 0.35
CA TYR A 127 -15.99 3.97 0.81
C TYR A 127 -17.11 4.39 -0.16
N GLU A 128 -16.79 5.11 -1.24
CA GLU A 128 -17.75 5.53 -2.27
C GLU A 128 -17.82 4.56 -3.45
N ARG A 129 -16.86 3.63 -3.56
CA ARG A 129 -16.83 2.63 -4.62
C ARG A 129 -18.08 1.77 -4.57
N ALA A 130 -18.62 1.41 -5.73
CA ALA A 130 -19.92 0.74 -5.83
C ALA A 130 -19.95 -0.57 -5.03
N GLU A 131 -18.88 -1.37 -5.14
CA GLU A 131 -18.73 -2.64 -4.44
C GLU A 131 -18.62 -2.48 -2.92
N ILE A 132 -17.96 -1.42 -2.47
CA ILE A 132 -17.80 -1.11 -1.05
C ILE A 132 -19.12 -0.57 -0.47
N ARG A 133 -19.83 0.29 -1.20
CA ARG A 133 -21.16 0.78 -0.80
C ARG A 133 -22.19 -0.33 -0.70
N ASP A 134 -22.16 -1.31 -1.61
CA ASP A 134 -23.04 -2.48 -1.55
C ASP A 134 -22.73 -3.33 -0.31
N ALA A 135 -21.45 -3.62 -0.06
CA ALA A 135 -21.02 -4.36 1.12
C ALA A 135 -21.41 -3.65 2.43
N ILE A 136 -21.19 -2.34 2.51
CA ILE A 136 -21.60 -1.52 3.66
C ILE A 136 -23.11 -1.50 3.82
N ALA A 137 -23.90 -1.51 2.73
CA ALA A 137 -25.36 -1.56 2.82
C ALA A 137 -25.86 -2.89 3.42
N TYR A 138 -25.23 -4.03 3.12
CA TYR A 138 -25.52 -5.27 3.85
C TYR A 138 -25.27 -5.13 5.35
N LEU A 139 -24.10 -4.62 5.71
CA LEU A 139 -23.70 -4.43 7.10
C LEU A 139 -24.61 -3.45 7.85
N ARG A 140 -25.00 -2.35 7.19
CA ARG A 140 -25.97 -1.36 7.70
C ARG A 140 -27.34 -1.98 7.93
N LEU A 141 -27.85 -2.77 7.00
CA LEU A 141 -29.16 -3.41 7.16
C LEU A 141 -29.17 -4.44 8.30
N ILE A 142 -28.06 -5.16 8.51
CA ILE A 142 -27.88 -6.10 9.63
C ILE A 142 -27.87 -5.33 10.96
N ALA A 143 -27.07 -4.26 11.06
CA ALA A 143 -26.97 -3.44 12.27
C ALA A 143 -28.27 -2.67 12.56
N GLN A 144 -28.88 -2.09 11.52
CA GLN A 144 -30.06 -1.24 11.57
C GLN A 144 -31.16 -1.74 10.60
N PRO A 145 -32.07 -2.62 11.06
CA PRO A 145 -33.17 -3.17 10.25
C PRO A 145 -34.14 -2.13 9.65
N ALA A 146 -34.12 -0.91 10.16
CA ALA A 146 -34.96 0.20 9.69
C ALA A 146 -34.29 1.06 8.61
N ASP A 147 -33.12 0.66 8.11
CA ASP A 147 -32.40 1.38 7.05
C ASP A 147 -32.97 1.01 5.66
N ASP A 148 -34.01 1.74 5.27
CA ASP A 148 -34.71 1.55 3.99
C ASP A 148 -33.80 1.82 2.77
N LEU A 149 -32.87 2.76 2.89
CA LEU A 149 -31.92 3.08 1.81
C LEU A 149 -30.92 1.94 1.58
N ALA A 150 -30.43 1.34 2.66
CA ALA A 150 -29.59 0.14 2.56
C ALA A 150 -30.39 -1.01 1.95
N PHE A 151 -31.63 -1.24 2.42
CA PHE A 151 -32.51 -2.29 1.90
C PHE A 151 -32.73 -2.18 0.38
N GLU A 152 -33.12 -1.00 -0.12
CA GLU A 152 -33.35 -0.76 -1.55
C GLU A 152 -32.10 -1.01 -2.39
N ARG A 153 -30.92 -0.68 -1.86
CA ARG A 153 -29.65 -0.86 -2.57
C ARG A 153 -29.30 -2.34 -2.80
N ILE A 154 -29.54 -3.19 -1.80
CA ILE A 154 -29.03 -4.57 -1.79
C ILE A 154 -30.08 -5.65 -2.05
N ILE A 155 -31.38 -5.34 -1.96
CA ILE A 155 -32.47 -6.31 -2.16
C ILE A 155 -32.32 -7.12 -3.46
N ASN A 156 -31.82 -6.50 -4.53
CA ASN A 156 -31.63 -7.15 -5.84
C ASN A 156 -30.18 -7.12 -6.33
N THR A 157 -29.21 -7.01 -5.42
CA THR A 157 -27.77 -7.04 -5.72
C THR A 157 -27.08 -8.09 -4.83
N PRO A 158 -26.73 -9.31 -5.31
CA PRO A 158 -26.93 -9.87 -6.65
C PRO A 158 -28.37 -9.93 -7.12
N LYS A 159 -28.56 -10.09 -8.44
CA LYS A 159 -29.89 -10.29 -9.04
C LYS A 159 -30.58 -11.51 -8.43
N ARG A 160 -31.67 -11.29 -7.72
CA ARG A 160 -32.51 -12.33 -7.07
C ARG A 160 -33.80 -12.63 -7.84
N GLY A 161 -33.97 -12.05 -9.03
CA GLY A 161 -35.21 -12.19 -9.80
C GLY A 161 -36.36 -11.34 -9.25
N LEU A 162 -36.07 -10.39 -8.36
CA LEU A 162 -37.05 -9.43 -7.84
C LEU A 162 -37.21 -8.29 -8.86
N GLY A 163 -38.34 -8.31 -9.57
CA GLY A 163 -38.69 -7.27 -10.56
C GLY A 163 -39.31 -6.02 -9.91
N THR A 164 -39.54 -4.99 -10.74
CA THR A 164 -40.15 -3.71 -10.32
C THR A 164 -41.47 -3.88 -9.59
N ALA A 165 -42.35 -4.78 -10.06
CA ALA A 165 -43.62 -5.09 -9.41
C ALA A 165 -43.46 -5.68 -8.00
N SER A 166 -42.42 -6.48 -7.75
CA SER A 166 -42.18 -7.05 -6.41
C SER A 166 -41.69 -5.97 -5.45
N LEU A 167 -40.80 -5.09 -5.91
CA LEU A 167 -40.33 -3.94 -5.12
C LEU A 167 -41.49 -2.97 -4.81
N GLN A 168 -42.34 -2.68 -5.79
CA GLN A 168 -43.54 -1.86 -5.58
C GLN A 168 -44.49 -2.47 -4.54
N ALA A 169 -44.69 -3.79 -4.54
CA ALA A 169 -45.51 -4.45 -3.53
C ALA A 169 -44.93 -4.27 -2.12
N VAL A 170 -43.60 -4.39 -1.95
CA VAL A 170 -42.93 -4.11 -0.66
C VAL A 170 -43.17 -2.66 -0.22
N HIS A 171 -43.03 -1.68 -1.12
CA HIS A 171 -43.31 -0.27 -0.79
C HIS A 171 -44.76 -0.01 -0.40
N ILE A 172 -45.72 -0.62 -1.12
CA ILE A 172 -47.14 -0.48 -0.81
C ILE A 172 -47.42 -1.07 0.58
N GLN A 173 -46.88 -2.25 0.87
CA GLN A 173 -47.02 -2.89 2.18
C GLN A 173 -46.37 -2.08 3.31
N ALA A 174 -45.19 -1.51 3.07
CA ALA A 174 -44.50 -0.67 4.05
C ALA A 174 -45.32 0.58 4.39
N ARG A 175 -45.87 1.25 3.38
CA ARG A 175 -46.73 2.43 3.56
C ARG A 175 -48.06 2.11 4.21
N SER A 176 -48.69 0.98 3.87
CA SER A 176 -49.99 0.61 4.44
C SER A 176 -49.89 0.18 5.90
N SER A 177 -48.75 -0.40 6.29
CA SER A 177 -48.51 -0.91 7.64
C SER A 177 -47.70 0.03 8.54
N ASP A 178 -47.22 1.17 8.02
CA ASP A 178 -46.33 2.12 8.69
C ASP A 178 -45.09 1.44 9.31
N LYS A 179 -44.44 0.59 8.50
CA LYS A 179 -43.26 -0.20 8.88
C LYS A 179 -42.09 0.05 7.92
N PRO A 180 -40.84 -0.08 8.40
CA PRO A 180 -39.68 -0.10 7.52
C PRO A 180 -39.76 -1.23 6.48
N LEU A 181 -39.07 -1.07 5.35
CA LEU A 181 -39.16 -1.95 4.19
C LEU A 181 -38.83 -3.41 4.53
N LEU A 182 -37.83 -3.66 5.38
CA LEU A 182 -37.48 -5.02 5.79
C LEU A 182 -38.60 -5.69 6.60
N ALA A 183 -39.22 -4.95 7.52
CA ALA A 183 -40.34 -5.44 8.32
C ALA A 183 -41.58 -5.69 7.44
N ALA A 184 -41.85 -4.78 6.50
CA ALA A 184 -42.90 -4.97 5.51
C ALA A 184 -42.65 -6.17 4.59
N ALA A 185 -41.40 -6.43 4.20
CA ALA A 185 -41.02 -7.58 3.42
C ALA A 185 -41.21 -8.91 4.18
N ILE A 186 -40.91 -8.93 5.49
CA ILE A 186 -41.20 -10.10 6.36
C ILE A 186 -42.70 -10.43 6.32
N ASP A 187 -43.56 -9.42 6.48
CA ASP A 187 -45.01 -9.59 6.44
C ASP A 187 -45.47 -10.03 5.04
N LEU A 188 -44.97 -9.38 3.99
CA LEU A 188 -45.39 -9.63 2.61
C LEU A 188 -45.09 -11.06 2.16
N VAL A 189 -43.98 -11.66 2.61
CA VAL A 189 -43.62 -13.06 2.30
C VAL A 189 -44.64 -14.06 2.86
N GLN A 190 -45.38 -13.69 3.92
CA GLN A 190 -46.43 -14.53 4.51
C GLN A 190 -47.76 -14.45 3.74
N THR A 191 -47.89 -13.51 2.82
CA THR A 191 -49.10 -13.30 2.01
C THR A 191 -49.03 -14.00 0.65
N GLU A 192 -50.16 -14.00 -0.07
CA GLU A 192 -50.22 -14.51 -1.44
C GLU A 192 -50.04 -13.46 -2.54
N GLU A 193 -49.69 -12.22 -2.17
CA GLU A 193 -49.64 -11.08 -3.10
C GLU A 193 -48.48 -11.16 -4.11
N LEU A 194 -47.38 -11.82 -3.74
CA LEU A 194 -46.23 -12.04 -4.62
C LEU A 194 -46.34 -13.37 -5.37
N ARG A 195 -45.87 -13.39 -6.64
CA ARG A 195 -45.70 -14.62 -7.41
C ARG A 195 -44.74 -15.59 -6.70
N PRO A 196 -44.90 -16.92 -6.83
CA PRO A 196 -44.13 -17.90 -6.05
C PRO A 196 -42.61 -17.71 -6.12
N ALA A 197 -42.06 -17.46 -7.30
CA ALA A 197 -40.61 -17.26 -7.46
C ALA A 197 -40.09 -16.01 -6.72
N ALA A 198 -40.82 -14.89 -6.81
CA ALA A 198 -40.46 -13.65 -6.12
C ALA A 198 -40.63 -13.78 -4.60
N ARG A 199 -41.69 -14.47 -4.15
CA ARG A 199 -41.95 -14.75 -2.73
C ARG A 199 -40.84 -15.60 -2.12
N ASN A 200 -40.41 -16.65 -2.82
CA ASN A 200 -39.30 -17.50 -2.37
C ASN A 200 -37.98 -16.73 -2.32
N ALA A 201 -37.67 -15.93 -3.35
CA ALA A 201 -36.45 -15.13 -3.38
C ALA A 201 -36.41 -14.07 -2.26
N LEU A 202 -37.51 -13.36 -2.04
CA LEU A 202 -37.63 -12.39 -0.94
C LEU A 202 -37.58 -13.08 0.42
N GLY A 203 -38.23 -14.23 0.56
CA GLY A 203 -38.22 -15.03 1.78
C GLY A 203 -36.82 -15.51 2.17
N SER A 204 -36.05 -16.05 1.22
CA SER A 204 -34.65 -16.43 1.45
C SER A 204 -33.81 -15.24 1.89
N PHE A 205 -33.91 -14.10 1.17
CA PHE A 205 -33.17 -12.89 1.53
C PHE A 205 -33.49 -12.41 2.95
N VAL A 206 -34.76 -12.34 3.32
CA VAL A 206 -35.21 -11.94 4.66
C VAL A 206 -34.70 -12.91 5.75
N GLN A 207 -34.72 -14.22 5.47
CA GLN A 207 -34.20 -15.23 6.40
C GLN A 207 -32.69 -15.10 6.60
N ASP A 208 -31.94 -14.83 5.53
CA ASP A 208 -30.50 -14.61 5.60
C ASP A 208 -30.16 -13.36 6.42
N ILE A 209 -30.83 -12.23 6.17
CA ILE A 209 -30.64 -11.00 6.97
C ILE A 209 -30.92 -11.25 8.46
N LYS A 210 -32.01 -11.96 8.77
CA LYS A 210 -32.33 -12.32 10.16
C LYS A 210 -31.21 -13.16 10.79
N ARG A 211 -30.76 -14.20 10.09
CA ARG A 211 -29.69 -15.09 10.55
C ARG A 211 -28.37 -14.33 10.78
N TRP A 212 -27.94 -13.49 9.86
CA TRP A 212 -26.73 -12.69 10.02
C TRP A 212 -26.83 -11.70 11.16
N ARG A 213 -28.01 -11.11 11.38
CA ARG A 213 -28.26 -10.23 12.52
C ARG A 213 -28.16 -10.96 13.85
N ASP A 214 -28.68 -12.19 13.94
CA ASP A 214 -28.54 -13.01 15.14
C ASP A 214 -27.06 -13.38 15.40
N LEU A 215 -26.27 -13.59 14.35
CA LEU A 215 -24.83 -13.87 14.44
C LEU A 215 -23.97 -12.64 14.77
N ALA A 216 -24.45 -11.43 14.48
CA ALA A 216 -23.69 -10.20 14.69
C ALA A 216 -23.31 -9.94 16.16
N GLY A 217 -24.05 -10.54 17.11
CA GLY A 217 -23.74 -10.44 18.54
C GLY A 217 -22.68 -11.43 19.05
N SER A 218 -22.36 -12.47 18.27
CA SER A 218 -21.46 -13.56 18.70
C SER A 218 -20.24 -13.79 17.79
N THR A 219 -20.23 -13.16 16.63
CA THR A 219 -19.19 -13.33 15.60
C THR A 219 -18.42 -12.02 15.44
N HIS A 220 -17.10 -12.11 15.26
CA HIS A 220 -16.28 -10.95 14.95
C HIS A 220 -16.76 -10.27 13.67
N GLN A 221 -16.85 -8.94 13.64
CA GLN A 221 -17.46 -8.19 12.53
C GLN A 221 -16.80 -8.44 11.17
N ALA A 222 -15.49 -8.68 11.14
CA ALA A 222 -14.79 -9.00 9.90
C ALA A 222 -15.16 -10.39 9.36
N ASP A 223 -15.33 -11.38 10.24
CA ASP A 223 -15.78 -12.72 9.86
C ASP A 223 -17.25 -12.72 9.44
N LEU A 224 -18.08 -11.92 10.13
CA LEU A 224 -19.46 -11.67 9.74
C LEU A 224 -19.54 -11.05 8.34
N ALA A 225 -18.75 -10.01 8.07
CA ALA A 225 -18.73 -9.37 6.76
C ALA A 225 -18.33 -10.34 5.64
N LYS A 226 -17.29 -11.14 5.87
CA LYS A 226 -16.88 -12.19 4.94
C LYS A 226 -18.01 -13.20 4.67
N MET A 227 -18.64 -13.70 5.74
CA MET A 227 -19.76 -14.64 5.64
C MET A 227 -20.93 -14.05 4.85
N VAL A 228 -21.30 -12.80 5.13
CA VAL A 228 -22.40 -12.11 4.45
C VAL A 228 -22.10 -11.94 2.95
N LEU A 229 -20.90 -11.51 2.59
CA LEU A 229 -20.52 -11.30 1.18
C LEU A 229 -20.48 -12.61 0.38
N ASP A 230 -20.01 -13.68 0.99
CA ASP A 230 -19.94 -15.00 0.36
C ASP A 230 -21.32 -15.65 0.23
N GLU A 231 -22.09 -15.71 1.32
CA GLU A 231 -23.42 -16.36 1.35
C GLU A 231 -24.49 -15.56 0.59
N SER A 232 -24.39 -14.23 0.55
CA SER A 232 -25.29 -13.42 -0.28
C SER A 232 -25.08 -13.64 -1.78
N GLY A 233 -23.96 -14.26 -2.16
CA GLY A 233 -23.50 -14.42 -3.54
C GLY A 233 -22.80 -13.18 -4.10
N TYR A 234 -22.55 -12.15 -3.29
CA TYR A 234 -21.95 -10.89 -3.76
C TYR A 234 -20.50 -11.07 -4.23
N THR A 235 -19.68 -11.78 -3.45
CA THR A 235 -18.30 -12.14 -3.85
C THR A 235 -18.30 -12.94 -5.16
N GLN A 236 -19.27 -13.84 -5.33
CA GLN A 236 -19.36 -14.72 -6.50
C GLN A 236 -19.65 -13.95 -7.80
N ILE A 237 -20.42 -12.85 -7.75
CA ILE A 237 -20.66 -12.00 -8.94
C ILE A 237 -19.32 -11.54 -9.52
N TRP A 238 -18.45 -11.02 -8.66
CA TRP A 238 -17.16 -10.45 -9.08
C TRP A 238 -16.15 -11.53 -9.45
N GLN A 239 -16.22 -12.72 -8.85
CA GLN A 239 -15.38 -13.87 -9.24
C GLN A 239 -15.73 -14.40 -10.65
N LEU A 240 -17.00 -14.35 -11.03
CA LEU A 240 -17.47 -14.81 -12.34
C LEU A 240 -17.35 -13.73 -13.43
N ASP A 241 -17.20 -12.47 -13.03
CA ASP A 241 -17.02 -11.35 -13.95
C ASP A 241 -15.61 -11.39 -14.57
N LYS A 242 -15.56 -11.36 -15.90
CA LYS A 242 -14.31 -11.40 -16.69
C LYS A 242 -13.83 -10.01 -17.09
N SER A 243 -14.49 -8.96 -16.61
CA SER A 243 -14.06 -7.59 -16.88
C SER A 243 -12.72 -7.30 -16.21
N PRO A 244 -11.87 -6.45 -16.81
CA PRO A 244 -10.56 -6.11 -16.23
C PRO A 244 -10.64 -5.50 -14.82
N ASP A 245 -11.77 -4.88 -14.48
CA ASP A 245 -11.97 -4.20 -13.20
C ASP A 245 -12.45 -5.16 -12.08
N ALA A 246 -12.91 -6.37 -12.41
CA ALA A 246 -13.51 -7.30 -11.46
C ALA A 246 -12.54 -7.77 -10.37
N GLU A 247 -11.29 -8.04 -10.76
CA GLU A 247 -10.23 -8.44 -9.84
C GLU A 247 -9.94 -7.33 -8.82
N GLY A 248 -9.82 -6.08 -9.28
CA GLY A 248 -9.63 -4.93 -8.39
C GLY A 248 -10.80 -4.70 -7.43
N ARG A 249 -12.04 -5.05 -7.82
CA ARG A 249 -13.21 -5.00 -6.92
C ARG A 249 -13.13 -6.06 -5.82
N LEU A 250 -12.67 -7.27 -6.15
CA LEU A 250 -12.43 -8.33 -5.14
C LEU A 250 -11.32 -7.95 -4.16
N GLU A 251 -10.25 -7.34 -4.66
CA GLU A 251 -9.19 -6.78 -3.82
C GLU A 251 -9.75 -5.73 -2.86
N ASN A 252 -10.60 -4.81 -3.34
CA ASN A 252 -11.23 -3.80 -2.50
C ASN A 252 -12.13 -4.41 -1.41
N LEU A 253 -12.93 -5.44 -1.73
CA LEU A 253 -13.77 -6.14 -0.76
C LEU A 253 -12.94 -6.87 0.31
N THR A 254 -11.83 -7.49 -0.12
CA THR A 254 -10.87 -8.11 0.81
C THR A 254 -10.29 -7.06 1.75
N GLU A 255 -9.96 -5.88 1.20
CA GLU A 255 -9.43 -4.76 1.97
C GLU A 255 -10.44 -4.21 2.98
N LEU A 256 -11.73 -4.14 2.62
CA LEU A 256 -12.80 -3.77 3.55
C LEU A 256 -12.87 -4.74 4.73
N ILE A 257 -12.83 -6.04 4.48
CA ILE A 257 -12.85 -7.07 5.54
C ILE A 257 -11.63 -6.93 6.45
N ASN A 258 -10.45 -6.66 5.88
CA ASN A 258 -9.24 -6.42 6.64
C ASN A 258 -9.35 -5.17 7.51
N ALA A 259 -10.04 -4.13 7.02
CA ALA A 259 -10.30 -2.91 7.79
C ALA A 259 -11.13 -3.16 9.03
N MET A 260 -12.13 -4.00 8.89
CA MET A 260 -13.01 -4.35 9.98
C MET A 260 -12.29 -5.12 11.09
N GLN A 261 -11.09 -5.67 10.86
CA GLN A 261 -10.33 -6.40 11.89
C GLN A 261 -9.88 -5.50 13.04
N ASP A 262 -9.70 -4.20 12.78
CA ASP A 262 -9.12 -3.26 13.75
C ASP A 262 -10.21 -2.58 14.63
N PHE A 263 -11.47 -2.96 14.46
CA PHE A 263 -12.61 -2.43 15.24
C PHE A 263 -13.08 -3.44 16.28
N ASP A 264 -13.68 -2.98 17.38
CA ASP A 264 -14.21 -3.86 18.42
C ASP A 264 -15.64 -4.35 18.14
N SER A 265 -16.38 -3.65 17.25
CA SER A 265 -17.76 -3.98 16.93
C SER A 265 -18.17 -3.48 15.56
N LEU A 266 -19.22 -4.09 14.99
CA LEU A 266 -19.84 -3.64 13.74
C LEU A 266 -20.37 -2.20 13.85
N GLN A 267 -20.95 -1.83 14.99
CA GLN A 267 -21.48 -0.50 15.23
C GLN A 267 -20.36 0.56 15.20
N GLY A 268 -19.24 0.32 15.88
CA GLY A 268 -18.11 1.25 15.89
C GLY A 268 -17.48 1.44 14.51
N PHE A 269 -17.45 0.38 13.68
CA PHE A 269 -17.02 0.48 12.29
C PHE A 269 -17.95 1.36 11.44
N LEU A 270 -19.27 1.18 11.57
CA LEU A 270 -20.25 1.98 10.82
C LEU A 270 -20.24 3.46 11.24
N GLU A 271 -20.03 3.75 12.54
CA GLU A 271 -19.85 5.11 13.05
C GLU A 271 -18.59 5.76 12.48
N HIS A 272 -17.48 5.03 12.42
CA HIS A 272 -16.26 5.51 11.78
C HIS A 272 -16.52 5.88 10.32
N ILE A 273 -17.14 4.99 9.52
CA ILE A 273 -17.45 5.29 8.11
C ILE A 273 -18.29 6.57 7.97
N ALA A 274 -19.33 6.74 8.79
CA ALA A 274 -20.20 7.90 8.73
C ALA A 274 -19.40 9.22 8.90
N LEU A 275 -18.44 9.23 9.83
CA LEU A 275 -17.55 10.37 10.06
C LEU A 275 -16.61 10.64 8.87
N VAL A 276 -16.12 9.60 8.20
CA VAL A 276 -15.27 9.76 7.00
C VAL A 276 -16.05 10.38 5.84
N THR A 277 -17.34 10.05 5.71
CA THR A 277 -18.17 10.50 4.59
C THR A 277 -18.70 11.92 4.74
N ASP A 278 -18.82 12.45 5.96
CA ASP A 278 -19.38 13.78 6.25
C ASP A 278 -18.35 14.94 6.18
N GLY A 279 -17.13 14.69 5.72
CA GLY A 279 -16.02 15.65 5.66
C GLY A 279 -16.12 16.77 4.60
N ASP A 280 -17.30 17.27 4.27
CA ASP A 280 -17.52 18.36 3.29
C ASP A 280 -17.39 19.77 3.94
N ALA A 281 -16.34 19.99 4.73
CA ALA A 281 -15.96 21.34 5.16
C ALA A 281 -14.86 21.86 4.24
N ASP A 282 -15.14 22.92 3.47
CA ASP A 282 -14.13 23.62 2.65
C ASP A 282 -13.03 24.17 3.59
N PRO A 283 -11.86 23.52 3.69
CA PRO A 283 -10.89 23.89 4.70
C PRO A 283 -10.23 25.20 4.28
N GLU A 284 -10.09 26.14 5.22
CA GLU A 284 -9.47 27.45 4.98
C GLU A 284 -8.07 27.36 4.35
N HIS A 285 -7.39 26.21 4.50
CA HIS A 285 -6.05 25.92 3.99
C HIS A 285 -6.03 24.87 2.85
N GLY A 286 -7.18 24.55 2.26
CA GLY A 286 -7.36 23.53 1.22
C GLY A 286 -7.22 22.09 1.71
N GLU A 287 -7.07 21.15 0.77
CA GLU A 287 -7.01 19.70 1.05
C GLU A 287 -5.78 19.05 0.43
N VAL A 288 -5.16 18.10 1.15
CA VAL A 288 -4.08 17.26 0.61
C VAL A 288 -4.66 16.37 -0.48
N THR A 289 -3.97 16.27 -1.62
CA THR A 289 -4.46 15.45 -2.72
C THR A 289 -3.85 14.04 -2.69
N LEU A 290 -4.65 13.02 -2.40
CA LEU A 290 -4.26 11.60 -2.43
C LEU A 290 -4.70 10.97 -3.75
N MET A 291 -3.78 10.36 -4.50
CA MET A 291 -4.13 9.74 -5.79
C MET A 291 -3.14 8.67 -6.22
N THR A 292 -3.48 7.92 -7.28
CA THR A 292 -2.52 7.00 -7.89
C THR A 292 -1.54 7.75 -8.79
N LEU A 293 -0.32 7.22 -8.97
CA LEU A 293 0.69 7.74 -9.91
C LEU A 293 0.12 7.93 -11.33
N HIS A 294 -0.78 7.06 -11.77
CA HIS A 294 -1.45 7.17 -13.07
C HIS A 294 -2.40 8.37 -13.15
N ALA A 295 -3.13 8.67 -12.08
CA ALA A 295 -4.05 9.79 -11.99
C ALA A 295 -3.31 11.15 -11.95
N ALA A 296 -2.06 11.16 -11.51
CA ALA A 296 -1.24 12.36 -11.40
C ALA A 296 -0.76 12.92 -12.76
N LYS A 297 -0.95 12.19 -13.86
CA LYS A 297 -0.45 12.60 -15.18
C LYS A 297 -1.02 13.95 -15.60
N GLY A 298 -0.14 14.94 -15.77
CA GLY A 298 -0.50 16.30 -16.19
C GLY A 298 -0.75 17.27 -15.03
N LEU A 299 -0.76 16.79 -13.78
CA LEU A 299 -0.85 17.62 -12.58
C LEU A 299 0.55 18.00 -12.07
N GLU A 300 0.61 18.98 -11.18
CA GLU A 300 1.85 19.43 -10.52
C GLU A 300 1.54 20.01 -9.14
N PHE A 301 2.46 19.82 -8.20
CA PHE A 301 2.31 20.18 -6.79
C PHE A 301 3.65 20.73 -6.27
N ASP A 302 3.60 21.64 -5.29
CA ASP A 302 4.84 22.17 -4.70
C ASP A 302 5.59 21.10 -3.91
N ALA A 303 4.85 20.28 -3.14
CA ALA A 303 5.39 19.14 -2.41
C ALA A 303 4.71 17.82 -2.82
N VAL A 304 5.51 16.78 -3.07
CA VAL A 304 5.01 15.45 -3.43
C VAL A 304 5.62 14.37 -2.55
N PHE A 305 4.76 13.52 -2.00
CA PHE A 305 5.12 12.30 -1.27
C PHE A 305 4.87 11.09 -2.16
N LEU A 306 5.88 10.24 -2.32
CA LEU A 306 5.85 9.01 -3.09
C LEU A 306 6.09 7.80 -2.17
N PRO A 307 5.06 7.34 -1.44
CA PRO A 307 5.17 6.18 -0.54
C PRO A 307 5.18 4.84 -1.27
N GLY A 308 5.61 3.79 -0.56
CA GLY A 308 5.58 2.42 -1.02
C GLY A 308 6.50 2.11 -2.21
N TRP A 309 7.69 2.72 -2.22
CA TRP A 309 8.78 2.36 -3.15
C TRP A 309 9.44 1.05 -2.71
N GLU A 310 8.69 -0.03 -2.83
CA GLU A 310 9.02 -1.38 -2.38
C GLU A 310 9.00 -2.35 -3.57
N GLU A 311 9.93 -3.30 -3.64
CA GLU A 311 9.86 -4.37 -4.63
C GLU A 311 8.56 -5.17 -4.47
N GLY A 312 7.88 -5.43 -5.59
CA GLY A 312 6.60 -6.12 -5.66
C GLY A 312 5.39 -5.17 -5.64
N ILE A 313 5.51 -4.01 -5.00
CA ILE A 313 4.51 -2.92 -5.06
C ILE A 313 4.88 -1.95 -6.17
N PHE A 314 6.07 -1.36 -6.10
CA PHE A 314 6.58 -0.41 -7.07
C PHE A 314 8.10 -0.58 -7.29
N PRO A 315 8.51 -1.37 -8.30
CA PRO A 315 7.72 -1.85 -9.44
C PRO A 315 6.71 -2.95 -9.08
N SER A 316 5.55 -2.94 -9.75
CA SER A 316 4.49 -3.94 -9.56
C SER A 316 4.94 -5.33 -10.04
N GLN A 317 4.89 -6.34 -9.16
CA GLN A 317 5.26 -7.72 -9.50
C GLN A 317 4.46 -8.26 -10.69
N ARG A 318 3.16 -7.98 -10.72
CA ARG A 318 2.26 -8.40 -11.80
C ARG A 318 2.70 -7.86 -13.16
N THR A 319 3.08 -6.57 -13.23
CA THR A 319 3.54 -5.95 -14.48
C THR A 319 4.86 -6.56 -14.96
N MET A 320 5.72 -6.95 -14.03
CA MET A 320 6.97 -7.67 -14.31
C MET A 320 6.70 -9.07 -14.85
N ASP A 321 5.75 -9.81 -14.27
CA ASP A 321 5.43 -11.18 -14.68
C ASP A 321 4.74 -11.22 -16.05
N GLU A 322 3.88 -10.24 -16.35
CA GLU A 322 3.14 -10.16 -17.62
C GLU A 322 4.00 -9.71 -18.81
N ASN A 323 4.92 -8.75 -18.59
CA ASN A 323 5.60 -8.05 -19.69
C ASN A 323 7.13 -8.03 -19.56
N GLY A 324 7.71 -8.74 -18.57
CA GLY A 324 9.14 -8.85 -18.37
C GLY A 324 9.86 -7.51 -18.32
N THR A 325 10.87 -7.34 -19.17
CA THR A 325 11.67 -6.11 -19.27
C THR A 325 10.85 -4.91 -19.74
N VAL A 326 9.89 -5.11 -20.65
CA VAL A 326 8.99 -4.04 -21.13
C VAL A 326 8.11 -3.53 -19.99
N GLY A 327 7.64 -4.44 -19.12
CA GLY A 327 6.90 -4.08 -17.91
C GLY A 327 7.72 -3.22 -16.95
N LEU A 328 8.99 -3.58 -16.74
CA LEU A 328 9.90 -2.79 -15.91
C LEU A 328 10.13 -1.38 -16.50
N GLU A 329 10.31 -1.29 -17.81
CA GLU A 329 10.49 0.01 -18.47
C GLU A 329 9.26 0.92 -18.29
N GLU A 330 8.06 0.36 -18.31
CA GLU A 330 6.81 1.11 -18.10
C GLU A 330 6.66 1.56 -16.65
N GLU A 331 6.96 0.70 -15.67
CA GLU A 331 6.98 1.08 -14.25
C GLU A 331 8.00 2.20 -13.98
N ARG A 332 9.15 2.17 -14.67
CA ARG A 332 10.15 3.23 -14.60
C ARG A 332 9.67 4.54 -15.22
N ARG A 333 8.91 4.48 -16.33
CA ARG A 333 8.24 5.68 -16.88
C ARG A 333 7.23 6.25 -15.88
N LEU A 334 6.52 5.38 -15.17
CA LEU A 334 5.61 5.80 -14.10
C LEU A 334 6.37 6.48 -12.93
N ALA A 335 7.54 5.95 -12.55
CA ALA A 335 8.40 6.57 -11.52
C ALA A 335 8.88 7.96 -11.96
N TYR A 336 9.33 8.07 -13.21
CA TYR A 336 9.68 9.35 -13.83
C TYR A 336 8.50 10.35 -13.80
N VAL A 337 7.29 9.90 -14.13
CA VAL A 337 6.09 10.76 -14.07
C VAL A 337 5.86 11.22 -12.63
N GLY A 338 5.92 10.33 -11.64
CA GLY A 338 5.76 10.63 -10.21
C GLY A 338 6.74 11.69 -9.71
N ILE A 339 8.04 11.49 -9.94
CA ILE A 339 9.09 12.45 -9.55
C ILE A 339 8.85 13.82 -10.18
N THR A 340 8.52 13.86 -11.48
CA THR A 340 8.29 15.11 -12.21
C THR A 340 6.94 15.78 -11.94
N ARG A 341 6.16 15.30 -10.96
CA ARG A 341 4.99 16.03 -10.43
C ARG A 341 5.39 17.08 -9.40
N ALA A 342 6.53 16.89 -8.73
CA ALA A 342 7.04 17.80 -7.72
C ALA A 342 7.67 19.05 -8.34
N ARG A 343 7.32 20.22 -7.83
CA ARG A 343 7.95 21.50 -8.20
C ARG A 343 9.13 21.82 -7.31
N ARG A 344 8.98 21.70 -5.98
CA ARG A 344 9.98 22.15 -4.99
C ARG A 344 10.48 21.02 -4.10
N ASP A 345 9.57 20.30 -3.45
CA ASP A 345 9.90 19.30 -2.45
C ASP A 345 9.44 17.91 -2.88
N LEU A 346 10.32 16.92 -2.71
CA LEU A 346 10.05 15.54 -3.07
C LEU A 346 10.53 14.59 -1.98
N PHE A 347 9.59 13.78 -1.49
CA PHE A 347 9.78 12.77 -0.48
C PHE A 347 9.47 11.40 -1.08
N ILE A 348 10.41 10.48 -0.98
CA ILE A 348 10.25 9.08 -1.40
C ILE A 348 10.35 8.23 -0.16
N SER A 349 9.45 7.26 0.01
CA SER A 349 9.52 6.36 1.16
C SER A 349 9.19 4.92 0.84
N PHE A 350 9.67 4.04 1.70
CA PHE A 350 9.40 2.60 1.68
C PHE A 350 9.21 2.07 3.10
N ALA A 351 8.40 1.03 3.24
CA ALA A 351 8.25 0.28 4.48
C ALA A 351 8.94 -1.09 4.40
N ASN A 352 9.52 -1.56 5.50
CA ASN A 352 10.11 -2.91 5.57
C ASN A 352 9.05 -4.03 5.70
N SER A 353 7.83 -3.68 6.10
CA SER A 353 6.71 -4.61 6.14
C SER A 353 5.39 -3.91 5.83
N ARG A 354 4.56 -4.50 4.96
CA ARG A 354 3.24 -3.97 4.65
C ARG A 354 2.18 -5.06 4.76
N ARG A 355 0.99 -4.66 5.18
CA ARG A 355 -0.18 -5.53 5.12
C ARG A 355 -0.77 -5.43 3.72
N ILE A 356 -0.70 -6.53 2.96
CA ILE A 356 -1.28 -6.62 1.61
C ILE A 356 -2.27 -7.78 1.63
N HIS A 357 -3.52 -7.52 1.26
CA HIS A 357 -4.63 -8.48 1.34
C HIS A 357 -4.73 -9.16 2.73
N GLY A 358 -4.47 -8.41 3.79
CA GLY A 358 -4.63 -8.86 5.17
C GLY A 358 -3.44 -9.62 5.74
N GLN A 359 -2.45 -9.97 4.91
CA GLN A 359 -1.24 -10.66 5.33
C GLN A 359 -0.07 -9.69 5.43
N TRP A 360 0.74 -9.85 6.47
CA TRP A 360 2.00 -9.13 6.60
C TRP A 360 3.03 -9.71 5.64
N GLN A 361 3.47 -8.90 4.69
CA GLN A 361 4.55 -9.22 3.80
C GLN A 361 5.79 -8.41 4.21
N SER A 362 6.95 -9.06 4.19
CA SER A 362 8.23 -8.34 4.29
C SER A 362 8.55 -7.76 2.92
N SER A 363 8.75 -6.45 2.88
CA SER A 363 9.09 -5.72 1.68
C SER A 363 10.59 -5.39 1.70
N ILE A 364 11.19 -5.32 0.52
CA ILE A 364 12.54 -4.76 0.35
C ILE A 364 12.44 -3.45 -0.42
N PRO A 365 13.38 -2.50 -0.21
CA PRO A 365 13.37 -1.23 -0.95
C PRO A 365 13.43 -1.46 -2.45
N SER A 366 12.65 -0.67 -3.20
CA SER A 366 12.61 -0.71 -4.66
C SER A 366 13.99 -0.47 -5.27
N ARG A 367 14.29 -1.18 -6.35
CA ARG A 367 15.46 -0.89 -7.19
C ARG A 367 15.50 0.55 -7.68
N PHE A 368 14.35 1.21 -7.84
CA PHE A 368 14.29 2.62 -8.24
C PHE A 368 14.92 3.54 -7.20
N VAL A 369 14.93 3.17 -5.92
CA VAL A 369 15.62 3.92 -4.86
C VAL A 369 17.14 3.84 -5.05
N GLN A 370 17.67 2.69 -5.46
CA GLN A 370 19.11 2.48 -5.67
C GLN A 370 19.65 3.21 -6.91
N GLU A 371 18.77 3.48 -7.87
CA GLU A 371 19.09 4.18 -9.11
C GLU A 371 19.10 5.70 -8.96
N LEU A 372 18.64 6.23 -7.82
CA LEU A 372 18.68 7.66 -7.51
C LEU A 372 20.14 8.14 -7.33
N PRO A 373 20.46 9.36 -7.80
CA PRO A 373 21.81 9.91 -7.67
C PRO A 373 22.11 10.29 -6.20
N PRO A 374 23.13 9.70 -5.54
CA PRO A 374 23.48 9.96 -4.14
C PRO A 374 23.68 11.44 -3.82
N GLU A 375 24.23 12.19 -4.76
CA GLU A 375 24.54 13.60 -4.60
C GLU A 375 23.30 14.49 -4.42
N ASN A 376 22.13 14.06 -4.93
CA ASN A 376 20.88 14.83 -4.90
C ASN A 376 19.89 14.35 -3.84
N ILE A 377 20.24 13.33 -3.04
CA ILE A 377 19.34 12.76 -2.02
C ILE A 377 19.87 12.99 -0.61
N ILE A 378 18.95 13.05 0.35
CA ILE A 378 19.19 12.93 1.79
C ILE A 378 18.47 11.66 2.23
N GLU A 379 19.23 10.71 2.76
CA GLU A 379 18.68 9.48 3.32
C GLU A 379 18.37 9.69 4.81
N ASP A 380 17.11 9.58 5.19
CA ASP A 380 16.63 9.70 6.57
C ASP A 380 15.97 8.37 6.98
N MET A 381 16.78 7.48 7.54
CA MET A 381 16.36 6.13 7.91
C MET A 381 16.01 6.09 9.38
N GLU A 382 14.87 5.51 9.74
CA GLU A 382 14.62 5.19 11.15
C GLU A 382 15.75 4.32 11.71
N GLN A 383 16.12 4.55 12.98
CA GLN A 383 17.25 3.87 13.64
C GLN A 383 17.17 2.34 13.45
N GLY A 384 18.14 1.79 12.71
CA GLY A 384 18.23 0.35 12.40
C GLY A 384 17.92 -0.05 10.95
N MET A 385 17.56 0.89 10.07
CA MET A 385 17.20 0.63 8.66
C MET A 385 18.21 1.16 7.61
N GLY A 386 19.50 1.20 7.92
CA GLY A 386 20.49 1.78 7.00
C GLY A 386 20.58 1.08 5.64
N LEU A 387 20.46 1.84 4.54
CA LEU A 387 20.87 1.42 3.20
C LEU A 387 22.41 1.45 3.14
N GLY A 388 23.06 0.29 3.15
CA GLY A 388 24.52 0.20 3.20
C GLY A 388 25.20 0.81 1.96
N ARG A 389 25.84 1.98 2.11
CA ARG A 389 26.80 2.55 1.12
C ARG A 389 28.16 2.78 1.77
N VAL A 390 29.20 2.14 1.21
CA VAL A 390 30.60 2.36 1.58
C VAL A 390 31.21 3.37 0.62
N THR A 391 31.72 4.49 1.13
CA THR A 391 32.51 5.47 0.37
C THR A 391 33.90 4.92 0.03
N ALA A 392 34.26 4.96 -1.24
CA ALA A 392 35.56 4.53 -1.76
C ALA A 392 36.65 5.55 -1.42
N ALA A 393 37.26 5.44 -0.25
CA ALA A 393 38.54 6.08 0.04
C ALA A 393 39.44 5.05 0.72
N ARG A 394 40.62 4.84 0.11
CA ARG A 394 41.73 3.95 0.54
C ARG A 394 41.67 2.51 0.03
N LEU A 395 41.76 2.35 -1.29
CA LEU A 395 42.46 1.21 -1.89
C LEU A 395 43.91 1.64 -2.12
N GLY A 396 44.76 1.29 -1.17
CA GLY A 396 46.20 1.51 -1.24
C GLY A 396 46.90 0.41 -0.48
N ASP A 397 47.32 -0.60 -1.23
CA ASP A 397 48.53 -1.40 -0.99
C ASP A 397 48.57 -2.31 0.25
N VAL A 398 48.38 -3.63 0.03
CA VAL A 398 49.24 -4.66 0.66
C VAL A 398 49.31 -5.87 -0.28
N SER A 399 50.38 -5.92 -1.07
CA SER A 399 50.99 -7.18 -1.50
C SER A 399 51.82 -7.77 -0.35
N GLY A 400 51.74 -9.09 -0.13
CA GLY A 400 52.87 -9.87 0.39
C GLY A 400 52.76 -10.52 1.78
N THR A 401 52.63 -11.85 1.75
CA THR A 401 53.41 -12.87 2.50
C THR A 401 53.27 -13.11 4.03
N ASN A 402 53.12 -14.41 4.32
CA ASN A 402 53.13 -15.15 5.60
C ASN A 402 54.30 -14.85 6.56
N GLY A 403 54.02 -15.00 7.87
CA GLY A 403 55.04 -15.29 8.90
C GLY A 403 54.49 -15.39 10.33
N PHE A 404 54.58 -16.59 10.93
CA PHE A 404 54.32 -16.87 12.35
C PHE A 404 55.49 -16.41 13.24
N GLY A 405 55.22 -15.99 14.50
CA GLY A 405 56.26 -15.78 15.52
C GLY A 405 55.77 -15.05 16.78
N ALA A 406 56.30 -15.42 17.94
CA ALA A 406 55.73 -15.20 19.27
C ALA A 406 56.33 -14.03 20.09
N ASN A 407 55.60 -13.67 21.16
CA ASN A 407 56.04 -13.16 22.48
C ASN A 407 56.32 -11.65 22.70
N GLY A 408 55.67 -11.09 23.74
CA GLY A 408 56.27 -10.08 24.64
C GLY A 408 55.66 -8.67 24.73
N GLY A 409 54.88 -8.41 25.79
CA GLY A 409 55.10 -7.28 26.72
C GLY A 409 54.56 -5.85 26.42
N TYR A 410 53.56 -5.46 27.22
CA TYR A 410 53.23 -4.12 27.78
C TYR A 410 52.81 -2.94 26.87
N GLY A 411 51.59 -2.42 27.13
CA GLY A 411 51.34 -0.97 27.17
C GLY A 411 50.12 -0.41 26.42
N ALA A 412 49.03 -0.18 27.17
CA ALA A 412 48.05 0.92 27.04
C ALA A 412 47.10 1.05 25.82
N GLY A 413 45.80 0.91 26.12
CA GLY A 413 44.71 1.82 25.70
C GLY A 413 44.22 1.75 24.24
N ASP A 414 43.00 1.26 24.05
CA ASP A 414 41.81 2.05 23.65
C ASP A 414 40.76 1.18 22.94
N TYR A 415 39.50 1.56 23.13
CA TYR A 415 38.28 0.88 22.69
C TYR A 415 38.01 1.11 21.20
N SER A 416 37.73 0.08 20.39
CA SER A 416 36.70 0.12 19.32
C SER A 416 36.55 -1.20 18.55
N ALA A 417 35.30 -1.69 18.56
CA ALA A 417 34.54 -2.37 17.50
C ALA A 417 35.22 -3.42 16.60
N GLY A 418 34.96 -4.70 16.92
CA GLY A 418 35.08 -5.83 16.01
C GLY A 418 34.03 -5.76 14.89
N GLY A 419 34.51 -5.85 13.66
CA GLY A 419 33.69 -5.83 12.45
C GLY A 419 33.09 -7.19 12.09
N TYR A 420 31.90 -7.13 11.47
CA TYR A 420 31.32 -8.21 10.68
C TYR A 420 31.01 -7.67 9.28
N GLY A 421 31.88 -8.00 8.32
CA GLY A 421 31.75 -7.63 6.91
C GLY A 421 30.93 -8.64 6.09
N ALA A 422 30.31 -8.14 5.03
CA ALA A 422 29.25 -8.76 4.25
C ALA A 422 29.66 -9.95 3.34
N GLY A 423 28.88 -11.04 3.41
CA GLY A 423 29.04 -12.26 2.59
C GLY A 423 28.41 -12.23 1.19
N TRP A 424 27.69 -11.18 0.81
CA TRP A 424 26.80 -11.22 -0.37
C TRP A 424 27.44 -10.75 -1.68
N ARG A 425 28.59 -10.06 -1.62
CA ARG A 425 29.35 -9.64 -2.81
C ARG A 425 30.14 -10.80 -3.46
N ARG A 426 30.26 -11.95 -2.77
CA ARG A 426 30.87 -13.19 -3.32
C ARG A 426 29.90 -14.03 -4.15
N MET A 427 28.58 -13.88 -3.98
CA MET A 427 27.59 -14.66 -4.75
C MET A 427 27.42 -14.16 -6.19
N ALA A 428 27.53 -12.85 -6.41
CA ALA A 428 27.39 -12.25 -7.74
C ALA A 428 28.55 -12.64 -8.69
N ALA A 429 29.74 -12.91 -8.15
CA ALA A 429 30.91 -13.33 -8.92
C ALA A 429 30.94 -14.83 -9.26
N ARG A 430 30.06 -15.65 -8.69
CA ARG A 430 29.98 -17.11 -8.96
C ARG A 430 29.00 -17.50 -10.06
N ARG A 431 28.31 -16.54 -10.68
CA ARG A 431 27.33 -16.81 -11.76
C ARG A 431 27.95 -16.90 -13.16
N ALA A 432 29.28 -16.84 -13.25
CA ALA A 432 30.04 -16.92 -14.48
C ALA A 432 31.13 -18.00 -14.38
N GLU A 433 30.73 -19.26 -14.24
CA GLU A 433 31.47 -20.46 -14.67
C GLU A 433 30.59 -21.72 -14.42
N PRO A 434 30.58 -22.72 -15.31
CA PRO A 434 29.80 -23.94 -15.10
C PRO A 434 30.59 -24.93 -14.26
N ALA A 435 30.00 -25.46 -13.18
CA ALA A 435 30.59 -26.58 -12.46
C ALA A 435 29.53 -27.51 -11.88
N ASP A 436 29.62 -28.77 -12.29
CA ASP A 436 29.12 -29.95 -11.60
C ASP A 436 29.51 -29.91 -10.11
N GLY A 437 28.59 -30.30 -9.23
CA GLY A 437 28.89 -30.50 -7.82
C GLY A 437 27.68 -30.45 -6.91
N ASN A 438 27.26 -31.63 -6.45
CA ASN A 438 26.24 -31.87 -5.43
C ASN A 438 26.49 -31.01 -4.16
N TRP A 439 25.47 -30.33 -3.62
CA TRP A 439 25.60 -29.54 -2.38
C TRP A 439 24.50 -29.89 -1.36
N GLU A 440 24.92 -30.33 -0.17
CA GLU A 440 24.09 -30.50 1.03
C GLU A 440 24.04 -29.19 1.84
N PRO A 441 22.90 -28.85 2.47
CA PRO A 441 22.76 -27.59 3.21
C PRO A 441 23.44 -27.62 4.59
N ALA A 442 24.23 -26.58 4.87
CA ALA A 442 24.83 -26.31 6.16
C ALA A 442 23.81 -25.79 7.19
N ASN A 443 23.92 -26.30 8.42
CA ASN A 443 23.00 -26.16 9.53
C ASN A 443 23.40 -24.95 10.42
N ASN A 444 22.66 -23.84 10.38
CA ASN A 444 22.84 -22.70 11.29
C ASN A 444 21.79 -22.77 12.42
N LYS A 445 22.20 -23.22 13.60
CA LYS A 445 21.36 -23.24 14.81
C LYS A 445 21.50 -21.92 15.58
N THR A 446 20.40 -21.26 15.90
CA THR A 446 20.33 -20.19 16.90
C THR A 446 20.51 -20.74 18.31
N GLU A 447 21.21 -20.02 19.20
CA GLU A 447 21.42 -20.38 20.62
C GLU A 447 20.18 -20.17 21.52
N PHE A 448 19.06 -19.74 20.94
CA PHE A 448 17.81 -19.47 21.63
C PHE A 448 16.83 -20.62 21.47
N THR A 449 16.03 -20.86 22.51
CA THR A 449 14.93 -21.83 22.49
C THR A 449 13.58 -21.13 22.62
N ILE A 450 12.54 -21.73 22.02
CA ILE A 450 11.16 -21.26 22.19
C ILE A 450 10.82 -21.31 23.69
N GLY A 451 10.30 -20.21 24.22
CA GLY A 451 10.03 -20.02 25.65
C GLY A 451 11.12 -19.25 26.41
N ASP A 452 12.31 -19.03 25.82
CA ASP A 452 13.35 -18.23 26.48
C ASP A 452 12.87 -16.79 26.70
N ARG A 453 13.22 -16.24 27.88
CA ARG A 453 13.00 -14.83 28.19
C ARG A 453 14.19 -14.02 27.69
N VAL A 454 13.90 -12.92 27.00
CA VAL A 454 14.89 -12.08 26.33
C VAL A 454 14.58 -10.60 26.52
N PHE A 455 15.63 -9.78 26.54
CA PHE A 455 15.55 -8.33 26.65
C PHE A 455 15.86 -7.66 25.31
N HIS A 456 15.04 -6.68 24.93
CA HIS A 456 15.27 -5.80 23.80
C HIS A 456 15.29 -4.34 24.25
N GLN A 457 16.29 -3.57 23.82
CA GLN A 457 16.54 -2.21 24.29
C GLN A 457 15.33 -1.26 24.12
N LYS A 458 14.54 -1.43 23.05
CA LYS A 458 13.34 -0.61 22.77
C LYS A 458 12.03 -1.18 23.32
N PHE A 459 11.93 -2.51 23.41
CA PHE A 459 10.64 -3.20 23.67
C PHE A 459 10.56 -3.82 25.07
N GLY A 460 11.67 -3.82 25.81
CA GLY A 460 11.77 -4.36 27.15
C GLY A 460 11.87 -5.89 27.14
N MET A 461 11.33 -6.52 28.18
CA MET A 461 11.36 -7.97 28.36
C MET A 461 10.26 -8.64 27.54
N GLY A 462 10.56 -9.82 26.99
CA GLY A 462 9.59 -10.64 26.30
C GLY A 462 9.99 -12.11 26.23
N ASN A 463 9.05 -12.97 25.86
CA ASN A 463 9.26 -14.42 25.71
C ASN A 463 9.25 -14.81 24.23
N ILE A 464 10.19 -15.66 23.80
CA ILE A 464 10.24 -16.17 22.42
C ILE A 464 9.08 -17.15 22.20
N LEU A 465 8.26 -16.90 21.18
CA LEU A 465 7.16 -17.76 20.76
C LEU A 465 7.54 -18.70 19.60
N THR A 466 8.29 -18.20 18.62
CA THR A 466 8.73 -18.99 17.46
C THR A 466 10.13 -18.57 17.02
N ILE A 467 10.86 -19.53 16.42
CA ILE A 467 12.20 -19.34 15.88
C ILE A 467 12.18 -19.75 14.41
N ASP A 468 12.62 -18.84 13.56
CA ASP A 468 12.64 -18.98 12.10
C ASP A 468 14.00 -18.51 11.59
N GLY A 469 14.95 -19.45 11.49
CA GLY A 469 16.35 -19.14 11.22
C GLY A 469 16.93 -18.22 12.28
N ASP A 470 17.43 -17.05 11.88
CA ASP A 470 17.99 -16.03 12.77
C ASP A 470 16.94 -15.09 13.39
N LYS A 471 15.66 -15.26 13.06
CA LYS A 471 14.56 -14.39 13.51
C LYS A 471 13.73 -15.03 14.61
N LEU A 472 13.40 -14.23 15.63
CA LEU A 472 12.64 -14.61 16.81
C LEU A 472 11.33 -13.84 16.82
N LEU A 473 10.19 -14.52 16.92
CA LEU A 473 8.93 -13.87 17.29
C LEU A 473 8.87 -13.79 18.81
N ILE A 474 8.81 -12.59 19.37
CA ILE A 474 8.84 -12.36 20.82
C ILE A 474 7.55 -11.65 21.25
N ALA A 475 6.91 -12.17 22.29
CA ALA A 475 5.82 -11.48 23.00
C ALA A 475 6.42 -10.60 24.10
N PHE A 476 6.49 -9.29 23.86
CA PHE A 476 7.00 -8.31 24.81
C PHE A 476 5.93 -7.87 25.79
N ASP A 477 6.30 -7.75 27.07
CA ASP A 477 5.39 -7.42 28.18
C ASP A 477 4.65 -6.09 27.97
N LYS A 478 5.27 -5.13 27.27
CA LYS A 478 4.73 -3.77 27.04
C LYS A 478 4.54 -3.39 25.57
N ALA A 479 5.08 -4.17 24.64
CA ALA A 479 5.12 -3.82 23.21
C ALA A 479 4.41 -4.86 22.31
N GLY A 480 3.72 -5.85 22.92
CA GLY A 480 3.01 -6.88 22.20
C GLY A 480 3.94 -7.81 21.41
N HIS A 481 3.42 -8.42 20.36
CA HIS A 481 4.17 -9.35 19.52
C HIS A 481 5.06 -8.59 18.53
N LYS A 482 6.37 -8.85 18.55
CA LYS A 482 7.32 -8.26 17.60
C LYS A 482 8.30 -9.33 17.10
N LYS A 483 8.58 -9.34 15.79
CA LYS A 483 9.60 -10.22 15.20
C LYS A 483 10.93 -9.46 15.18
N VAL A 484 11.94 -10.00 15.85
CA VAL A 484 13.25 -9.38 16.05
C VAL A 484 14.35 -10.36 15.66
N VAL A 485 15.46 -9.89 15.11
CA VAL A 485 16.60 -10.77 14.80
C VAL A 485 17.34 -11.13 16.10
N SER A 486 17.75 -12.39 16.24
CA SER A 486 18.43 -12.96 17.43
C SER A 486 19.63 -12.14 17.92
N GLY A 487 20.33 -11.42 17.04
CA GLY A 487 21.45 -10.54 17.41
C GLY A 487 21.08 -9.26 18.16
N PHE A 488 19.80 -8.88 18.23
CA PHE A 488 19.33 -7.66 18.91
C PHE A 488 18.65 -7.95 20.25
N VAL A 489 18.71 -9.20 20.73
CA VAL A 489 18.14 -9.59 22.01
C VAL A 489 19.17 -10.29 22.87
N SER A 490 19.17 -9.98 24.16
CA SER A 490 20.06 -10.61 25.13
C SER A 490 19.26 -11.48 26.09
N LYS A 491 19.84 -12.59 26.57
CA LYS A 491 19.30 -13.28 27.75
C LYS A 491 19.46 -12.35 28.97
N PRO A 492 18.48 -12.30 29.88
CA PRO A 492 18.54 -11.48 31.09
C PRO A 492 19.65 -11.89 32.05
#